data_AF-A0A1L8TNH6-F1
#
_entry.id   AF-A0A1L8TNH6-F1
#
_cell.length_a   1.000
_cell.length_b   1.000
_cell.length_c   1.000
_cell.angle_alpha   90.00
_cell.angle_beta   90.00
_cell.angle_gamma   90.00
#
_symmetry.space_group_name_H-M   'P 1'
#
loop_
_entity.id
_entity.type
_entity.pdbx_description
1 polymer ?
#
loop_
_entity_poly.entity_id
_entity_poly.type
_entity_poly.pdbx_seq_one_letter_code
_entity_poly.pdbx_strand_id
1 'polypeptide(L)'
;MKGKFMEKKIDLRVKRTRKMIVEAFVHLVEEKGYDDITIQEIADEAMINRATFYSHFKDKQDLYDSIFETAIDAFTAVLDPNQIVQGNRLKVRQIEMVLKIIYERIQDNRKFFLTIMDASGNEILRKKIAEILDVKYAHIFNQLKITENDIEVPLDFIIEYMTSIFVGTLHWWITSDTDMDADDLSKLVVKLVGNGHLTILGIEIDH
;
A
#
# COMPACT_ATOMS: atom_id res chain seq x y z
N MET A 1 -5.48 19.56 -43.22
CA MET A 1 -5.84 18.51 -42.22
C MET A 1 -4.84 17.38 -42.40
N LYS A 2 -4.08 16.87 -41.43
CA LYS A 2 -4.27 16.77 -39.96
C LYS A 2 -2.91 17.05 -39.29
N GLY A 3 -2.92 17.91 -38.25
CA GLY A 3 -1.78 18.14 -37.39
C GLY A 3 -1.52 16.91 -36.52
N LYS A 4 -0.24 16.50 -36.44
CA LYS A 4 0.26 15.47 -35.55
C LYS A 4 -0.14 15.80 -34.11
N PHE A 5 -0.79 14.85 -33.43
CA PHE A 5 -0.90 14.84 -31.98
C PHE A 5 0.52 14.83 -31.40
N MET A 6 0.93 15.92 -30.76
CA MET A 6 2.14 15.92 -29.93
C MET A 6 1.79 15.25 -28.60
N GLU A 7 2.35 14.06 -28.38
CA GLU A 7 2.49 13.52 -27.02
C GLU A 7 3.17 14.58 -26.15
N LYS A 8 2.51 14.94 -25.05
CA LYS A 8 2.97 15.93 -24.10
C LYS A 8 4.22 15.38 -23.39
N LYS A 9 5.39 15.65 -23.96
CA LYS A 9 6.70 15.35 -23.40
C LYS A 9 6.72 15.90 -21.98
N ILE A 10 6.64 15.02 -20.97
CA ILE A 10 6.61 15.45 -19.57
C ILE A 10 7.86 16.31 -19.34
N ASP A 11 7.66 17.54 -18.88
CA ASP A 11 8.76 18.49 -18.69
C ASP A 11 9.74 17.91 -17.66
N LEU A 12 10.96 17.60 -18.12
CA LEU A 12 12.03 17.05 -17.29
C LEU A 12 12.36 17.98 -16.11
N ARG A 13 12.16 19.28 -16.27
CA ARG A 13 12.34 20.26 -15.20
C ARG A 13 11.32 20.03 -14.08
N VAL A 14 10.06 19.81 -14.43
CA VAL A 14 8.99 19.53 -13.45
C VAL A 14 9.29 18.25 -12.68
N LYS A 15 9.70 17.17 -13.37
CA LYS A 15 10.08 15.91 -12.69
C LYS A 15 11.27 16.10 -11.75
N ARG A 16 12.31 16.81 -12.20
CA ARG A 16 13.51 17.07 -11.38
C ARG A 16 13.16 17.88 -10.13
N THR A 17 12.37 18.95 -10.27
CA THR A 17 11.96 19.77 -9.12
C THR A 17 11.10 18.98 -8.14
N ARG A 18 10.11 18.20 -8.63
CA ARG A 18 9.31 17.32 -7.75
C ARG A 18 10.18 16.35 -6.98
N LYS A 19 11.16 15.72 -7.64
CA LYS A 19 12.11 14.82 -6.98
C LYS A 19 12.90 15.51 -5.87
N MET A 20 13.43 16.70 -6.12
CA MET A 20 14.18 17.47 -5.11
C MET A 20 13.31 17.83 -3.90
N ILE A 21 12.03 18.21 -4.12
CA ILE A 21 11.08 18.48 -3.04
C ILE A 21 10.81 17.22 -2.20
N VAL A 22 10.61 16.08 -2.86
CA VAL A 22 10.36 14.79 -2.19
C VAL A 22 11.56 14.35 -1.35
N GLU A 23 12.78 14.44 -1.91
CA GLU A 23 14.01 14.07 -1.20
C GLU A 23 14.23 14.96 0.03
N ALA A 24 14.04 16.28 -0.11
CA ALA A 24 14.11 17.23 1.00
C ALA A 24 13.08 16.93 2.10
N PHE A 25 11.83 16.65 1.70
CA PHE A 25 10.77 16.31 2.64
C PHE A 25 11.09 15.04 3.43
N VAL A 26 11.46 13.95 2.75
CA VAL A 26 11.78 12.67 3.42
C VAL A 26 12.94 12.86 4.40
N HIS A 27 13.99 13.57 3.99
CA HIS A 27 15.13 13.87 4.86
C HIS A 27 14.72 14.63 6.13
N LEU A 28 13.95 15.71 5.98
CA LEU A 28 13.50 16.53 7.12
C LEU A 28 12.53 15.77 8.04
N VAL A 29 11.65 14.95 7.47
CA VAL A 29 10.73 14.09 8.23
C VAL A 29 11.51 13.04 9.04
N GLU A 30 12.57 12.45 8.48
CA GLU A 30 13.41 11.50 9.20
C GLU A 30 14.22 12.13 10.34
N GLU A 31 14.59 13.40 10.19
CA GLU A 31 15.38 14.17 11.17
C GLU A 31 14.53 14.75 12.30
N LYS A 32 13.39 15.37 11.96
CA LYS A 32 12.58 16.18 12.90
C LYS A 32 11.18 15.65 13.14
N GLY A 33 10.70 14.71 12.32
CA GLY A 33 9.30 14.27 12.33
C GLY A 33 8.40 15.13 11.43
N TYR A 34 7.26 14.58 11.04
CA TYR A 34 6.34 15.22 10.10
C TYR A 34 5.75 16.53 10.63
N ASP A 35 5.33 16.57 11.90
CA ASP A 35 4.61 17.72 12.45
C ASP A 35 5.49 18.96 12.57
N ASP A 36 6.78 18.77 12.86
CA ASP A 36 7.72 19.85 13.19
C ASP A 36 8.35 20.54 11.97
N ILE A 37 8.14 20.02 10.75
CA ILE A 37 8.71 20.60 9.53
C ILE A 37 7.77 21.60 8.85
N THR A 38 8.36 22.65 8.29
CA THR A 38 7.63 23.71 7.55
C THR A 38 7.88 23.64 6.04
N ILE A 39 6.94 24.19 5.25
CA ILE A 39 7.10 24.34 3.79
C ILE A 39 8.35 25.19 3.46
N GLN A 40 8.70 26.14 4.32
CA GLN A 40 9.89 26.96 4.13
C GLN A 40 11.16 26.13 4.23
N GLU A 41 11.29 25.30 5.28
CA GLU A 41 12.44 24.39 5.43
C GLU A 41 12.54 23.39 4.27
N ILE A 42 11.41 22.84 3.81
CA ILE A 42 11.40 21.94 2.64
C ILE A 42 11.91 22.68 1.39
N ALA A 43 11.48 23.91 1.17
CA ALA A 43 11.91 24.70 0.03
C ALA A 43 13.40 25.05 0.10
N ASP A 44 13.90 25.40 1.29
CA ASP A 44 15.30 25.74 1.53
C ASP A 44 16.21 24.52 1.31
N GLU A 45 15.85 23.37 1.88
CA GLU A 45 16.57 22.10 1.70
C GLU A 45 16.56 21.64 0.23
N ALA A 46 15.42 21.79 -0.46
CA ALA A 46 15.31 21.49 -1.89
C ALA A 46 16.00 22.53 -2.79
N MET A 47 16.59 23.60 -2.24
CA MET A 47 17.20 24.71 -2.99
C MET A 47 16.25 25.35 -4.01
N ILE A 48 14.99 25.56 -3.62
CA ILE A 48 13.97 26.23 -4.44
C ILE A 48 13.34 27.39 -3.67
N ASN A 49 12.66 28.29 -4.38
CA ASN A 49 11.80 29.25 -3.69
C ASN A 49 10.48 28.60 -3.25
N ARG A 50 9.89 29.13 -2.18
CA ARG A 50 8.60 28.67 -1.65
C ARG A 50 7.45 28.72 -2.67
N ALA A 51 7.45 29.67 -3.61
CA ALA A 51 6.44 29.73 -4.67
C ALA A 51 6.53 28.53 -5.64
N THR A 52 7.74 28.00 -5.85
CA THR A 52 7.99 26.81 -6.68
C THR A 52 7.42 25.56 -6.02
N PHE A 53 7.51 25.44 -4.68
CA PHE A 53 6.81 24.38 -3.95
C PHE A 53 5.32 24.38 -4.28
N TYR A 54 4.66 25.55 -4.14
CA TYR A 54 3.23 25.69 -4.41
C TYR A 54 2.82 25.47 -5.87
N SER A 55 3.76 25.53 -6.81
CA SER A 55 3.50 25.15 -8.21
C SER A 55 3.42 23.64 -8.43
N HIS A 56 3.85 22.84 -7.45
CA HIS A 56 3.89 21.38 -7.50
C HIS A 56 2.97 20.71 -6.48
N PHE A 57 2.78 21.31 -5.30
CA PHE A 57 2.02 20.75 -4.19
C PHE A 57 1.21 21.85 -3.49
N LYS A 58 -0.01 21.54 -3.08
CA LYS A 58 -0.90 22.52 -2.42
C LYS A 58 -0.42 22.90 -1.03
N ASP A 59 0.04 21.92 -0.27
CA ASP A 59 0.53 22.04 1.10
C ASP A 59 1.41 20.83 1.46
N LYS A 60 1.77 20.72 2.75
CA LYS A 60 2.59 19.62 3.28
C LYS A 60 1.86 18.27 3.19
N GLN A 61 0.55 18.25 3.35
CA GLN A 61 -0.27 17.03 3.30
C GLN A 61 -0.37 16.53 1.85
N ASP A 62 -0.61 17.40 0.87
CA ASP A 62 -0.67 17.03 -0.56
C ASP A 62 0.67 16.43 -1.06
N LEU A 63 1.80 16.91 -0.54
CA LEU A 63 3.10 16.30 -0.79
C LEU A 63 3.20 14.91 -0.15
N TYR A 64 2.83 14.79 1.12
CA TYR A 64 2.86 13.53 1.85
C TYR A 64 1.99 12.46 1.18
N ASP A 65 0.73 12.80 0.86
CA ASP A 65 -0.23 11.92 0.19
C ASP A 65 0.34 11.46 -1.16
N SER A 66 0.93 12.38 -1.95
CA SER A 66 1.52 12.05 -3.25
C SER A 66 2.73 11.10 -3.13
N ILE A 67 3.56 11.26 -2.10
CA ILE A 67 4.69 10.36 -1.83
C ILE A 67 4.16 8.98 -1.46
N PHE A 68 3.18 8.95 -0.56
CA PHE A 68 2.60 7.71 -0.05
C PHE A 68 1.86 6.91 -1.14
N GLU A 69 1.06 7.59 -1.98
CA GLU A 69 0.43 6.99 -3.16
C GLU A 69 1.47 6.37 -4.09
N THR A 70 2.55 7.10 -4.40
CA THR A 70 3.63 6.59 -5.26
C THR A 70 4.30 5.35 -4.66
N ALA A 71 4.49 5.35 -3.33
CA ALA A 71 5.05 4.21 -2.62
C ALA A 71 4.12 3.00 -2.71
N ILE A 72 2.83 3.16 -2.38
CA ILE A 72 1.82 2.08 -2.46
C ILE A 72 1.70 1.53 -3.88
N ASP A 73 1.68 2.38 -4.90
CA ASP A 73 1.62 1.96 -6.31
C ASP A 73 2.81 1.07 -6.66
N ALA A 74 4.02 1.42 -6.19
CA ALA A 74 5.21 0.62 -6.42
C ALA A 74 5.16 -0.76 -5.72
N PHE A 75 4.54 -0.87 -4.53
CA PHE A 75 4.35 -2.17 -3.86
C PHE A 75 3.28 -3.00 -4.53
N THR A 76 2.20 -2.38 -4.97
CA THR A 76 1.04 -3.10 -5.49
C THR A 76 1.19 -3.43 -6.98
N ALA A 77 2.21 -2.90 -7.64
CA ALA A 77 2.57 -3.26 -9.01
C ALA A 77 3.02 -4.73 -9.15
N VAL A 78 3.51 -5.38 -8.10
CA VAL A 78 3.94 -6.80 -8.17
C VAL A 78 2.76 -7.79 -8.05
N LEU A 79 1.56 -7.29 -7.72
CA LEU A 79 0.34 -8.09 -7.65
C LEU A 79 -0.25 -8.28 -9.07
N ASP A 80 0.07 -9.41 -9.70
CA ASP A 80 -0.57 -9.86 -10.95
C ASP A 80 -1.62 -10.97 -10.67
N PRO A 81 -2.92 -10.64 -10.80
CA PRO A 81 -4.04 -11.60 -10.78
C PRO A 81 -3.78 -12.92 -11.52
N ASN A 82 -3.18 -12.85 -12.72
CA ASN A 82 -3.00 -14.01 -13.59
C ASN A 82 -1.94 -14.99 -13.07
N GLN A 83 -1.02 -14.52 -12.22
CA GLN A 83 -0.03 -15.37 -11.58
C GLN A 83 -0.60 -16.11 -10.36
N ILE A 84 -1.67 -15.60 -9.77
CA ILE A 84 -2.20 -16.04 -8.48
C ILE A 84 -3.42 -16.94 -8.64
N VAL A 85 -4.20 -16.77 -9.71
CA VAL A 85 -5.47 -17.50 -9.90
C VAL A 85 -5.46 -18.32 -11.17
N GLN A 86 -6.06 -19.52 -11.09
CA GLN A 86 -6.28 -20.38 -12.25
C GLN A 86 -7.63 -21.07 -12.13
N GLY A 87 -8.65 -20.53 -12.80
CA GLY A 87 -10.04 -20.96 -12.62
C GLY A 87 -10.48 -20.77 -11.16
N ASN A 88 -11.17 -21.76 -10.58
CA ASN A 88 -11.60 -21.72 -9.18
C ASN A 88 -10.52 -22.13 -8.16
N ARG A 89 -9.25 -21.81 -8.43
CA ARG A 89 -8.11 -22.19 -7.58
C ARG A 89 -7.18 -21.00 -7.34
N LEU A 90 -6.85 -20.78 -6.06
CA LEU A 90 -5.83 -19.84 -5.63
C LEU A 90 -4.48 -20.55 -5.47
N LYS A 91 -3.41 -19.96 -5.99
CA LYS A 91 -2.03 -20.42 -5.80
C LYS A 91 -1.47 -19.80 -4.54
N VAL A 92 -1.82 -20.36 -3.38
CA VAL A 92 -1.44 -19.88 -2.04
C VAL A 92 0.05 -19.52 -1.92
N ARG A 93 0.94 -20.40 -2.40
CA ARG A 93 2.40 -20.13 -2.40
C ARG A 93 2.81 -18.89 -3.18
N GLN A 94 2.11 -18.56 -4.27
CA GLN A 94 2.38 -17.32 -5.02
C GLN A 94 1.94 -16.09 -4.24
N ILE A 95 0.81 -16.17 -3.53
CA ILE A 95 0.35 -15.09 -2.63
C ILE A 95 1.37 -14.87 -1.52
N GLU A 96 1.83 -15.95 -0.87
CA GLU A 96 2.87 -15.88 0.17
C GLU A 96 4.13 -15.21 -0.36
N MET A 97 4.65 -15.63 -1.53
CA MET A 97 5.85 -15.03 -2.12
C MET A 97 5.68 -13.55 -2.46
N VAL A 98 4.52 -13.15 -3.00
CA VAL A 98 4.28 -11.73 -3.31
C VAL A 98 4.15 -10.90 -2.04
N LEU A 99 3.44 -11.40 -1.02
CA LEU A 99 3.34 -10.72 0.27
C LEU A 99 4.71 -10.61 0.96
N LYS A 100 5.52 -11.66 0.91
CA LYS A 100 6.89 -11.63 1.41
C LYS A 100 7.71 -10.52 0.76
N ILE A 101 7.70 -10.41 -0.58
CA ILE A 101 8.42 -9.35 -1.29
C ILE A 101 7.95 -7.96 -0.85
N ILE A 102 6.64 -7.77 -0.65
CA ILE A 102 6.08 -6.50 -0.15
C ILE A 102 6.59 -6.22 1.27
N TYR A 103 6.51 -7.21 2.17
CA TYR A 103 6.95 -7.06 3.55
C TYR A 103 8.46 -6.87 3.68
N GLU A 104 9.30 -7.54 2.89
CA GLU A 104 10.75 -7.33 2.87
C GLU A 104 11.09 -5.88 2.54
N ARG A 105 10.44 -5.30 1.53
CA ARG A 105 10.66 -3.89 1.18
C ARG A 105 10.16 -2.93 2.26
N ILE A 106 9.07 -3.27 2.94
CA ILE A 106 8.58 -2.49 4.09
C ILE A 106 9.58 -2.57 5.25
N GLN A 107 10.13 -3.76 5.51
CA GLN A 107 11.15 -4.00 6.54
C GLN A 107 12.40 -3.15 6.29
N ASP A 108 12.90 -3.16 5.04
CA ASP A 108 14.08 -2.39 4.62
C ASP A 108 13.88 -0.87 4.82
N ASN A 109 12.62 -0.41 4.84
CA ASN A 109 12.25 0.99 4.97
C ASN A 109 11.35 1.23 6.19
N ARG A 110 11.47 0.42 7.25
CA ARG A 110 10.50 0.41 8.37
C ARG A 110 10.29 1.78 9.01
N LYS A 111 11.37 2.56 9.19
CA LYS A 111 11.28 3.92 9.76
C LYS A 111 10.41 4.84 8.89
N PHE A 112 10.57 4.78 7.57
CA PHE A 112 9.73 5.52 6.63
C PHE A 112 8.26 5.08 6.76
N PHE A 113 7.97 3.78 6.78
CA PHE A 113 6.60 3.27 6.96
C PHE A 113 5.97 3.64 8.30
N LEU A 114 6.75 3.60 9.38
CA LEU A 114 6.31 4.04 10.70
C LEU A 114 5.91 5.52 10.71
N THR A 115 6.69 6.37 10.02
CA THR A 115 6.39 7.80 9.97
C THR A 115 5.18 8.12 9.10
N ILE A 116 4.92 7.32 8.06
CA ILE A 116 3.83 7.57 7.10
C ILE A 116 2.55 6.75 7.33
N MET A 117 2.54 5.81 8.29
CA MET A 117 1.34 5.04 8.66
C MET A 117 0.59 5.67 9.85
N ASP A 118 0.51 7.00 9.86
CA ASP A 118 -0.38 7.74 10.74
C ASP A 118 -1.86 7.55 10.34
N ALA A 119 -2.79 8.29 10.95
CA ALA A 119 -4.21 8.17 10.62
C ALA A 119 -4.51 8.42 9.13
N SER A 120 -3.83 9.39 8.51
CA SER A 120 -4.03 9.74 7.09
C SER A 120 -3.47 8.66 6.15
N GLY A 121 -2.27 8.17 6.44
CA GLY A 121 -1.66 7.07 5.70
C GLY A 121 -2.43 5.77 5.82
N ASN A 122 -2.98 5.45 6.99
CA ASN A 122 -3.82 4.27 7.18
C ASN A 122 -5.10 4.32 6.30
N GLU A 123 -5.72 5.49 6.17
CA GLU A 123 -6.90 5.68 5.31
C GLU A 123 -6.54 5.53 3.82
N ILE A 124 -5.44 6.14 3.37
CA ILE A 124 -4.98 6.03 1.97
C ILE A 124 -4.61 4.59 1.63
N LEU A 125 -3.90 3.89 2.52
CA LEU A 125 -3.54 2.49 2.33
C LEU A 125 -4.79 1.62 2.22
N ARG A 126 -5.74 1.78 3.15
CA ARG A 126 -7.02 1.05 3.11
C ARG A 126 -7.72 1.27 1.78
N LYS A 127 -7.88 2.53 1.33
CA LYS A 127 -8.52 2.86 0.05
C LYS A 127 -7.81 2.21 -1.12
N LYS A 128 -6.48 2.25 -1.16
CA LYS A 128 -5.69 1.66 -2.25
C LYS A 128 -5.80 0.14 -2.29
N ILE A 129 -5.72 -0.53 -1.14
CA ILE A 129 -5.89 -1.98 -1.06
C ILE A 129 -7.30 -2.39 -1.48
N ALA A 130 -8.33 -1.68 -1.01
CA ALA A 130 -9.70 -1.90 -1.43
C ALA A 130 -9.89 -1.68 -2.95
N GLU A 131 -9.34 -0.59 -3.51
CA GLU A 131 -9.36 -0.31 -4.95
C GLU A 131 -8.68 -1.41 -5.76
N ILE A 132 -7.57 -1.97 -5.27
CA ILE A 132 -6.89 -3.08 -5.95
C ILE A 132 -7.73 -4.35 -5.92
N LEU A 133 -8.29 -4.70 -4.75
CA LEU A 133 -9.13 -5.89 -4.61
C LEU A 133 -10.41 -5.77 -5.45
N ASP A 134 -10.99 -4.58 -5.53
CA ASP A 134 -12.15 -4.31 -6.36
C ASP A 134 -11.79 -4.29 -7.86
N VAL A 135 -10.87 -3.43 -8.30
CA VAL A 135 -10.60 -3.23 -9.73
C VAL A 135 -9.82 -4.40 -10.35
N LYS A 136 -8.75 -4.88 -9.69
CA LYS A 136 -7.89 -5.92 -10.27
C LYS A 136 -8.40 -7.32 -9.98
N TYR A 137 -9.07 -7.53 -8.85
CA TYR A 137 -9.48 -8.86 -8.40
C TYR A 137 -10.99 -9.10 -8.44
N ALA A 138 -11.87 -8.11 -8.69
CA ALA A 138 -13.30 -8.41 -8.83
C ALA A 138 -13.59 -9.43 -9.94
N HIS A 139 -12.85 -9.41 -11.06
CA HIS A 139 -13.02 -10.44 -12.09
C HIS A 139 -12.65 -11.84 -11.58
N ILE A 140 -11.60 -11.95 -10.75
CA ILE A 140 -11.25 -13.20 -10.08
C ILE A 140 -12.37 -13.60 -9.13
N PHE A 141 -12.78 -12.71 -8.23
CA PHE A 141 -13.78 -13.05 -7.22
C PHE A 141 -15.13 -13.41 -7.85
N ASN A 142 -15.51 -12.77 -8.97
CA ASN A 142 -16.70 -13.13 -9.73
C ASN A 142 -16.59 -14.51 -10.43
N GLN A 143 -15.38 -15.03 -10.65
CA GLN A 143 -15.16 -16.40 -11.13
C GLN A 143 -15.14 -17.42 -9.99
N LEU A 144 -14.88 -16.98 -8.76
CA LEU A 144 -14.92 -17.81 -7.57
C LEU A 144 -16.36 -17.86 -7.07
N LYS A 145 -16.98 -19.04 -7.03
CA LYS A 145 -18.27 -19.18 -6.34
C LYS A 145 -17.99 -19.19 -4.84
N ILE A 146 -18.02 -18.02 -4.20
CA ILE A 146 -17.69 -17.89 -2.76
C ILE A 146 -18.96 -18.07 -1.96
N THR A 147 -19.05 -19.21 -1.27
CA THR A 147 -20.21 -19.57 -0.47
C THR A 147 -19.79 -20.06 0.91
N GLU A 148 -20.57 -19.71 1.92
CA GLU A 148 -20.53 -20.31 3.25
C GLU A 148 -21.82 -21.11 3.44
N ASN A 149 -21.73 -22.44 3.60
CA ASN A 149 -22.90 -23.32 3.70
C ASN A 149 -23.96 -23.07 2.59
N ASP A 150 -23.52 -23.02 1.34
CA ASP A 150 -24.32 -22.71 0.14
C ASP A 150 -24.92 -21.28 0.07
N ILE A 151 -24.64 -20.41 1.05
CA ILE A 151 -25.03 -19.00 1.03
C ILE A 151 -23.91 -18.19 0.38
N GLU A 152 -24.24 -17.45 -0.67
CA GLU A 152 -23.30 -16.55 -1.36
C GLU A 152 -22.87 -15.41 -0.42
N VAL A 153 -21.56 -15.22 -0.30
CA VAL A 153 -20.99 -14.13 0.50
C VAL A 153 -20.83 -12.90 -0.39
N PRO A 154 -21.36 -11.71 0.02
CA PRO A 154 -21.21 -10.49 -0.76
C PRO A 154 -19.74 -10.12 -1.02
N LEU A 155 -19.42 -9.73 -2.26
CA LEU A 155 -18.06 -9.40 -2.66
C LEU A 155 -17.48 -8.20 -1.89
N ASP A 156 -18.30 -7.17 -1.67
CA ASP A 156 -17.93 -5.98 -0.90
C ASP A 156 -17.55 -6.34 0.55
N PHE A 157 -18.26 -7.28 1.17
CA PHE A 157 -17.90 -7.82 2.47
C PHE A 157 -16.52 -8.51 2.45
N ILE A 158 -16.24 -9.32 1.43
CA ILE A 158 -14.94 -10.01 1.28
C ILE A 158 -13.81 -8.99 1.12
N ILE A 159 -14.01 -7.98 0.28
CA ILE A 159 -13.03 -6.91 0.05
C ILE A 159 -12.75 -6.16 1.37
N GLU A 160 -13.79 -5.78 2.12
CA GLU A 160 -13.63 -5.04 3.38
C GLU A 160 -12.94 -5.90 4.45
N TYR A 161 -13.31 -7.17 4.58
CA TYR A 161 -12.70 -8.13 5.48
C TYR A 161 -11.20 -8.33 5.18
N MET A 162 -10.87 -8.61 3.92
CA MET A 162 -9.49 -8.82 3.47
C MET A 162 -8.63 -7.57 3.67
N THR A 163 -9.18 -6.40 3.32
CA THR A 163 -8.51 -5.11 3.52
C THR A 163 -8.23 -4.86 4.99
N SER A 164 -9.21 -5.13 5.86
CA SER A 164 -9.08 -4.91 7.30
C SER A 164 -8.03 -5.81 7.94
N ILE A 165 -7.95 -7.09 7.55
CA ILE A 165 -6.91 -8.01 8.02
C ILE A 165 -5.54 -7.51 7.59
N PHE A 166 -5.37 -7.19 6.31
CA PHE A 166 -4.07 -6.79 5.79
C PHE A 166 -3.57 -5.50 6.45
N VAL A 167 -4.41 -4.45 6.49
CA VAL A 167 -4.04 -3.16 7.11
C VAL A 167 -3.76 -3.34 8.60
N GLY A 168 -4.60 -4.07 9.32
CA GLY A 168 -4.44 -4.28 10.76
C GLY A 168 -3.19 -5.07 11.12
N THR A 169 -2.92 -6.18 10.43
CA THR A 169 -1.74 -7.01 10.69
C THR A 169 -0.44 -6.32 10.29
N LEU A 170 -0.44 -5.58 9.17
CA LEU A 170 0.70 -4.77 8.77
C LEU A 170 0.99 -3.67 9.81
N HIS A 171 -0.04 -2.92 10.23
CA HIS A 171 0.11 -1.89 11.25
C HIS A 171 0.67 -2.47 12.55
N TRP A 172 0.13 -3.59 13.03
CA TRP A 172 0.66 -4.28 14.21
C TRP A 172 2.12 -4.69 14.04
N TRP A 173 2.49 -5.27 12.91
CA TRP A 173 3.86 -5.74 12.68
C TRP A 173 4.87 -4.60 12.67
N ILE A 174 4.55 -3.47 12.03
CA ILE A 174 5.50 -2.34 12.00
C ILE A 174 5.56 -1.57 13.31
N THR A 175 4.50 -1.58 14.14
CA THR A 175 4.44 -0.83 15.41
C THR A 175 4.80 -1.64 16.65
N SER A 176 4.84 -2.96 16.56
CA SER A 176 5.21 -3.85 17.68
C SER A 176 6.72 -4.12 17.74
N ASP A 177 7.18 -4.58 18.90
CA ASP A 177 8.54 -5.06 19.15
C ASP A 177 8.69 -6.56 18.82
N THR A 178 8.00 -7.03 17.77
CA THR A 178 8.04 -8.44 17.35
C THR A 178 9.35 -8.80 16.66
N ASP A 179 9.82 -10.04 16.87
CA ASP A 179 10.97 -10.62 16.15
C ASP A 179 10.59 -11.25 14.81
N MET A 180 9.29 -11.27 14.46
CA MET A 180 8.82 -11.85 13.19
C MET A 180 9.39 -11.11 11.99
N ASP A 181 9.95 -11.84 11.04
CA ASP A 181 10.40 -11.28 9.77
C ASP A 181 9.27 -11.23 8.71
N ALA A 182 9.61 -10.71 7.53
CA ALA A 182 8.68 -10.66 6.39
C ALA A 182 8.16 -12.03 5.94
N ASP A 183 8.94 -13.10 6.08
CA ASP A 183 8.56 -14.46 5.70
C ASP A 183 7.53 -15.00 6.72
N ASP A 184 7.78 -14.82 8.01
CA ASP A 184 6.89 -15.21 9.09
C ASP A 184 5.53 -14.50 8.99
N LEU A 185 5.52 -13.18 8.79
CA LEU A 185 4.28 -12.43 8.64
C LEU A 185 3.50 -12.86 7.40
N SER A 186 4.17 -13.06 6.26
CA SER A 186 3.52 -13.49 5.01
C SER A 186 2.78 -14.81 5.18
N LYS A 187 3.43 -15.80 5.81
CA LYS A 187 2.82 -17.11 6.09
C LYS A 187 1.66 -16.99 7.07
N LEU A 188 1.81 -16.18 8.12
CA LEU A 188 0.76 -16.00 9.12
C LEU A 188 -0.50 -15.36 8.52
N VAL A 189 -0.36 -14.28 7.76
CA VAL A 189 -1.48 -13.58 7.10
C VAL A 189 -2.18 -14.49 6.09
N VAL A 190 -1.43 -15.23 5.28
CA VAL A 190 -2.01 -16.17 4.32
C VAL A 190 -2.73 -17.31 5.03
N LYS A 191 -2.16 -17.83 6.12
CA LYS A 191 -2.83 -18.83 6.94
C LYS A 191 -4.15 -18.28 7.52
N LEU A 192 -4.15 -17.04 8.05
CA LEU A 192 -5.31 -16.32 8.62
C LEU A 192 -6.47 -16.21 7.66
N VAL A 193 -6.17 -15.85 6.42
CA VAL A 193 -7.17 -15.77 5.36
C VAL A 193 -7.62 -17.16 4.90
N GLY A 194 -6.68 -18.10 4.73
CA GLY A 194 -6.96 -19.39 4.10
C GLY A 194 -7.65 -20.42 4.99
N ASN A 195 -7.42 -20.40 6.30
CA ASN A 195 -7.92 -21.43 7.23
C ASN A 195 -8.89 -20.86 8.30
N GLY A 196 -9.15 -19.55 8.29
CA GLY A 196 -9.97 -18.88 9.31
C GLY A 196 -9.26 -18.66 10.65
N HIS A 197 -9.79 -17.74 11.44
CA HIS A 197 -9.11 -17.22 12.65
C HIS A 197 -9.04 -18.27 13.78
N LEU A 198 -10.14 -18.97 14.04
CA LEU A 198 -10.25 -19.93 15.14
C LEU A 198 -9.36 -21.16 14.92
N THR A 199 -9.27 -21.64 13.67
CA THR A 199 -8.39 -22.75 13.28
C THR A 199 -6.91 -22.45 13.54
N ILE A 200 -6.50 -21.19 13.45
CA ILE A 200 -5.09 -20.78 13.67
C ILE A 200 -4.76 -20.63 15.14
N LEU A 201 -5.73 -20.15 15.93
CA LEU A 201 -5.62 -20.12 17.38
C LEU A 201 -5.66 -21.53 17.99
N GLY A 202 -5.87 -22.57 17.18
CA GLY A 202 -5.99 -23.96 17.62
C GLY A 202 -7.28 -24.23 18.38
N ILE A 203 -8.30 -23.39 18.18
CA ILE A 203 -9.60 -23.50 18.85
C ILE A 203 -10.47 -24.47 18.05
N GLU A 204 -10.90 -25.54 18.69
CA GLU A 204 -11.91 -26.45 18.15
C GLU A 204 -13.29 -25.76 18.21
N ILE A 205 -14.02 -25.78 17.10
CA ILE A 205 -15.38 -25.24 17.01
C ILE A 205 -16.35 -26.41 17.16
N ASP A 206 -17.20 -26.34 18.18
CA ASP A 206 -18.34 -27.25 18.33
C ASP A 206 -19.53 -26.68 17.55
N HIS A 207 -20.11 -27.48 16.66
CA HIS A 207 -21.18 -27.08 15.74
C HIS A 207 -22.54 -27.65 16.18
#